data_AF-T1BBZ8-F1
#
_entry.id   AF-T1BBZ8-F1
#
_cell.length_a   1.000
_cell.length_b   1.000
_cell.length_c   1.000
_cell.angle_alpha   90.00
_cell.angle_beta   90.00
_cell.angle_gamma   90.00
#
_symmetry.space_group_name_H-M   'P 1'
#
loop_
_entity.id
_entity.type
_entity.pdbx_description
1 polymer ?
#
loop_
_entity_poly.entity_id
_entity_poly.type
_entity_poly.pdbx_seq_one_letter_code
_entity_poly.pdbx_strand_id
1 'polypeptide(L)'
;MGTKEITETAYLRAEIERLASDNAHLAGKNALLEAENAELRARVSELEAQISALTEKVATLTKLVFGTSSEKNKPVEPRRGKDDVTSEKRARGQQPGSPGHGRRDYSTLETVEVIHDVAEDERICPGCGAPYAAFGEETSYQIDWQVHIVRHLHRRPTYRRTCKCQTRGMLVAPV
;
A
#
# COMPACT_ATOMS: atom_id res chain seq x y z
N MET A 1 -11.21 79.48 11.00
CA MET A 1 -10.30 78.44 10.51
C MET A 1 -10.12 77.30 11.52
N GLY A 2 -9.94 77.58 12.82
CA GLY A 2 -9.65 76.53 13.82
C GLY A 2 -10.69 75.42 14.05
N THR A 3 -11.99 75.61 13.78
CA THR A 3 -12.98 74.53 14.02
C THR A 3 -12.90 73.39 13.02
N LYS A 4 -12.55 73.67 11.75
CA LYS A 4 -12.38 72.64 10.70
C LYS A 4 -11.14 71.78 10.96
N GLU A 5 -10.05 72.39 11.40
CA GLU A 5 -8.80 71.71 11.77
C GLU A 5 -8.98 70.81 13.02
N ILE A 6 -9.80 71.24 13.99
CA ILE A 6 -10.15 70.43 15.17
C ILE A 6 -10.99 69.20 14.77
N THR A 7 -11.91 69.33 13.82
CA THR A 7 -12.72 68.18 13.35
C THR A 7 -11.92 67.18 12.51
N GLU A 8 -10.99 67.68 11.68
CA GLU A 8 -10.12 66.83 10.85
C GLU A 8 -9.12 66.04 11.71
N THR A 9 -8.53 66.69 12.72
CA THR A 9 -7.63 66.01 13.65
C THR A 9 -8.35 64.97 14.52
N ALA A 10 -9.59 65.21 14.92
CA ALA A 10 -10.40 64.22 15.63
C ALA A 10 -10.75 63.00 14.75
N TYR A 11 -11.11 63.23 13.49
CA TYR A 11 -11.38 62.17 12.52
C TYR A 11 -10.14 61.31 12.27
N LEU A 12 -8.98 61.92 12.01
CA LEU A 12 -7.74 61.19 11.78
C LEU A 12 -7.31 60.34 12.99
N ARG A 13 -7.54 60.83 14.22
CA ARG A 13 -7.28 60.05 15.44
C ARG A 13 -8.18 58.82 15.55
N ALA A 14 -9.48 58.98 15.32
CA ALA A 14 -10.42 57.86 15.34
C ALA A 14 -10.08 56.83 14.25
N GLU A 15 -9.66 57.27 13.08
CA GLU A 15 -9.26 56.38 11.98
C GLU A 15 -7.95 55.63 12.29
N ILE A 16 -6.97 56.28 12.94
CA ILE A 16 -5.75 55.62 13.42
C ILE A 16 -6.08 54.54 14.45
N GLU A 17 -6.98 54.81 15.39
CA GLU A 17 -7.42 53.84 16.39
C GLU A 17 -8.12 52.64 15.73
N ARG A 18 -8.99 52.89 14.75
CA ARG A 18 -9.66 51.84 13.97
C ARG A 18 -8.64 50.97 13.23
N LEU A 19 -7.71 51.58 12.49
CA LEU A 19 -6.67 50.87 11.76
C LEU A 19 -5.73 50.10 12.69
N ALA A 20 -5.42 50.64 13.88
CA ALA A 20 -4.64 49.93 14.88
C ALA A 20 -5.37 48.69 15.41
N SER A 21 -6.68 48.79 15.66
CA SER A 21 -7.51 47.65 16.06
C SER A 21 -7.59 46.58 14.95
N ASP A 22 -7.80 46.99 13.70
CA ASP A 22 -7.85 46.08 12.55
C ASP A 22 -6.49 45.38 12.34
N ASN A 23 -5.38 46.10 12.46
CA ASN A 23 -4.04 45.53 12.37
C ASN A 23 -3.76 44.53 13.49
N ALA A 24 -4.21 44.81 14.72
CA ALA A 24 -4.07 43.88 15.84
C ALA A 24 -4.88 42.58 15.58
N HIS A 25 -6.09 42.69 15.04
CA HIS A 25 -6.92 41.55 14.69
C HIS A 25 -6.30 40.69 13.57
N LEU A 26 -5.82 41.34 12.50
CA LEU A 26 -5.15 40.66 11.39
C LEU A 26 -3.84 39.99 11.85
N ALA A 27 -3.07 40.64 12.71
CA ALA A 27 -1.86 40.06 13.30
C ALA A 27 -2.20 38.80 14.11
N GLY A 28 -3.27 38.83 14.92
CA GLY A 28 -3.75 37.67 15.66
C GLY A 28 -4.15 36.50 14.75
N LYS A 29 -4.90 36.78 13.67
CA LYS A 29 -5.25 35.77 12.66
C LYS A 29 -4.04 35.19 11.96
N ASN A 30 -3.07 36.02 11.58
CA ASN A 30 -1.84 35.57 10.94
C ASN A 30 -1.04 34.64 11.87
N ALA A 31 -0.91 35.00 13.15
CA ALA A 31 -0.25 34.14 14.13
C ALA A 31 -0.92 32.76 14.26
N LEU A 32 -2.26 32.70 14.25
CA LEU A 32 -3.00 31.44 14.29
C LEU A 32 -2.77 30.61 13.02
N LEU A 33 -2.86 31.23 11.85
CA LEU A 33 -2.65 30.56 10.57
C LEU A 33 -1.19 30.07 10.41
N GLU A 34 -0.22 30.81 10.94
CA GLU A 34 1.19 30.40 10.96
C GLU A 34 1.40 29.19 11.87
N ALA A 35 0.77 29.16 13.04
CA ALA A 35 0.83 28.02 13.96
C ALA A 35 0.20 26.76 13.33
N GLU A 36 -0.99 26.89 12.72
CA GLU A 36 -1.67 25.79 12.03
C GLU A 36 -0.84 25.27 10.83
N ASN A 37 -0.26 26.18 10.04
CA ASN A 37 0.64 25.78 8.94
C ASN A 37 1.88 25.05 9.44
N ALA A 38 2.45 25.45 10.57
CA ALA A 38 3.60 24.76 11.15
C ALA A 38 3.24 23.33 11.57
N GLU A 39 2.08 23.15 12.21
CA GLU A 39 1.57 21.82 12.61
C GLU A 39 1.30 20.93 11.39
N LEU A 40 0.59 21.46 10.39
CA LEU A 40 0.30 20.73 9.15
C LEU A 40 1.58 20.32 8.43
N ARG A 41 2.58 21.19 8.34
CA ARG A 41 3.89 20.86 7.74
C ARG A 41 4.62 19.77 8.52
N ALA A 42 4.59 19.81 9.85
CA ALA A 42 5.17 18.75 10.66
C ALA A 42 4.45 17.41 10.42
N ARG A 43 3.12 17.43 10.32
CA ARG A 43 2.34 16.22 10.03
C ARG A 43 2.62 15.65 8.64
N VAL A 44 2.74 16.51 7.63
CA VAL A 44 3.12 16.09 6.27
C VAL A 44 4.48 15.44 6.27
N SER A 45 5.48 16.05 6.92
CA SER A 45 6.84 15.49 7.00
C SER A 45 6.86 14.11 7.67
N GLU A 46 6.11 13.93 8.76
CA GLU A 46 5.98 12.64 9.44
C GLU A 46 5.34 11.58 8.53
N LEU A 47 4.26 11.93 7.82
CA LEU A 47 3.59 11.01 6.91
C LEU A 47 4.48 10.62 5.72
N GLU A 48 5.25 11.57 5.17
CA GLU A 48 6.22 11.31 4.11
C GLU A 48 7.33 10.35 4.56
N ALA A 49 7.81 10.49 5.81
CA ALA A 49 8.78 9.57 6.41
C ALA A 49 8.18 8.16 6.62
N GLN A 50 6.92 8.06 6.99
CA GLN A 50 6.23 6.77 7.09
C GLN A 50 6.05 6.11 5.72
N ILE A 51 5.66 6.88 4.70
CA ILE A 51 5.50 6.40 3.33
C ILE A 51 6.83 5.88 2.79
N SER A 52 7.94 6.59 2.99
CA SER A 52 9.25 6.14 2.53
C SER A 52 9.66 4.83 3.21
N ALA A 53 9.52 4.73 4.53
CA ALA A 53 9.83 3.52 5.28
C ALA A 53 8.96 2.32 4.88
N LEU A 54 7.67 2.53 4.62
CA LEU A 54 6.78 1.49 4.12
C LEU A 54 7.14 1.05 2.69
N THR A 55 7.49 2.00 1.83
CA THR A 55 7.91 1.73 0.46
C THR A 55 9.18 0.87 0.42
N GLU A 56 10.16 1.16 1.27
CA GLU A 56 11.36 0.34 1.42
C GLU A 56 11.06 -1.09 1.88
N LYS A 57 10.15 -1.25 2.85
CA LYS A 57 9.69 -2.56 3.32
C LYS A 57 9.01 -3.33 2.20
N VAL A 58 8.10 -2.70 1.45
CA VAL A 58 7.43 -3.30 0.29
C VAL A 58 8.45 -3.72 -0.77
N ALA A 59 9.43 -2.88 -1.09
CA ALA A 59 10.48 -3.21 -2.05
C ALA A 59 11.32 -4.42 -1.59
N THR A 60 11.64 -4.50 -0.30
CA THR A 60 12.39 -5.62 0.28
C THR A 60 11.58 -6.91 0.24
N LEU A 61 10.31 -6.87 0.68
CA LEU A 61 9.40 -8.01 0.63
C LEU A 61 9.19 -8.50 -0.81
N THR A 62 9.01 -7.58 -1.76
CA THR A 62 8.88 -7.89 -3.19
C THR A 62 10.12 -8.61 -3.71
N LYS A 63 11.34 -8.15 -3.37
CA LYS A 63 12.59 -8.84 -3.74
C LYS A 63 12.72 -10.21 -3.10
N LEU A 64 12.27 -10.39 -1.86
CA LEU A 64 12.31 -11.70 -1.19
C LEU A 64 11.34 -12.70 -1.82
N VAL A 65 10.14 -12.25 -2.19
CA VAL A 65 9.09 -13.10 -2.77
C VAL A 65 9.38 -13.41 -4.25
N PHE A 66 9.86 -12.43 -5.03
CA PHE A 66 9.99 -12.57 -6.49
C PHE A 66 11.45 -12.62 -6.99
N GLY A 67 12.44 -12.29 -6.16
CA GLY A 67 13.85 -12.21 -6.57
C GLY A 67 14.57 -13.57 -6.63
N THR A 68 14.03 -14.61 -5.97
CA THR A 68 14.59 -15.97 -6.00
C THR A 68 14.05 -16.82 -7.16
N SER A 69 12.98 -16.42 -7.85
CA SER A 69 12.43 -17.14 -9.00
C SER A 69 12.98 -16.66 -10.36
N SER A 70 14.20 -16.15 -10.41
CA SER A 70 14.93 -16.10 -11.68
C SER A 70 15.64 -17.43 -11.86
N GLU A 71 14.91 -18.42 -12.38
CA GLU A 71 15.53 -19.53 -13.10
C GLU A 71 16.37 -18.92 -14.23
N LYS A 72 17.64 -18.65 -13.93
CA LYS A 72 18.64 -18.33 -14.94
C LYS A 72 18.85 -19.62 -15.73
N ASN A 73 18.06 -19.81 -16.78
CA ASN A 73 18.36 -20.80 -17.79
C ASN A 73 19.78 -20.51 -18.31
N LYS A 74 20.72 -21.42 -18.03
CA LYS A 74 22.08 -21.32 -18.58
C LYS A 74 21.96 -21.22 -20.10
N PRO A 75 22.69 -20.31 -20.77
CA PRO A 75 22.75 -20.33 -22.22
C PRO A 75 23.31 -21.69 -22.65
N VAL A 76 22.49 -22.50 -23.30
CA VAL A 76 22.97 -23.69 -24.00
C VAL A 76 23.85 -23.16 -25.13
N GLU A 77 25.13 -23.53 -25.14
CA GLU A 77 26.05 -23.11 -26.19
C GLU A 77 25.53 -23.52 -27.57
N PRO A 78 25.60 -22.64 -28.59
CA PRO A 78 25.13 -22.97 -29.92
C PRO A 78 26.09 -23.99 -30.56
N ARG A 79 25.59 -25.19 -30.82
CA ARG A 79 26.26 -26.14 -31.72
C ARG A 79 26.40 -25.48 -33.08
N ARG A 80 27.64 -25.31 -33.55
CA ARG A 80 27.95 -24.84 -34.92
C ARG A 80 27.52 -25.91 -35.93
N GLY A 81 26.29 -25.81 -36.41
CA GLY A 81 25.83 -26.40 -37.66
C GLY A 81 25.56 -25.29 -38.66
N LYS A 82 26.27 -25.29 -39.79
CA LYS A 82 25.97 -24.44 -40.94
C LYS A 82 24.70 -24.98 -41.57
N ASP A 83 23.58 -24.28 -41.40
CA ASP A 83 22.46 -24.33 -42.34
C ASP A 83 21.94 -22.91 -42.55
N ASP A 84 21.93 -22.53 -43.81
CA ASP A 84 21.41 -21.27 -44.32
C ASP A 84 19.89 -21.25 -44.16
N VAL A 85 19.40 -20.47 -43.20
CA VAL A 85 17.98 -20.16 -43.08
C VAL A 85 17.87 -18.65 -42.95
N THR A 86 17.37 -18.02 -44.00
CA THR A 86 16.89 -16.64 -44.02
C THR A 86 15.76 -16.48 -43.02
N SER A 87 16.09 -16.25 -41.75
CA SER A 87 15.09 -15.94 -40.73
C SER A 87 14.63 -14.50 -40.92
N GLU A 88 13.45 -14.32 -41.51
CA GLU A 88 12.76 -13.04 -41.53
C GLU A 88 12.69 -12.46 -40.11
N LYS A 89 13.11 -11.22 -39.92
CA LYS A 89 13.08 -10.54 -38.62
C LYS A 89 11.62 -10.42 -38.18
N ARG A 90 11.24 -11.22 -37.18
CA ARG A 90 9.88 -11.17 -36.58
C ARG A 90 9.53 -9.74 -36.19
N ALA A 91 8.30 -9.32 -36.50
CA ALA A 91 7.79 -8.03 -36.09
C ALA A 91 7.85 -7.90 -34.57
N ARG A 92 8.22 -6.71 -34.07
CA ARG A 92 8.17 -6.41 -32.64
C ARG A 92 6.70 -6.38 -32.19
N GLY A 93 6.41 -7.06 -31.08
CA GLY A 93 5.06 -7.14 -30.50
C GLY A 93 4.48 -8.55 -30.52
N GLN A 94 3.25 -8.68 -29.97
CA GLN A 94 2.51 -9.93 -30.01
C GLN A 94 2.27 -10.35 -31.48
N GLN A 95 2.49 -11.62 -31.78
CA GLN A 95 2.35 -12.13 -33.14
C GLN A 95 0.87 -12.29 -33.51
N PRO A 96 0.46 -11.98 -34.75
CA PRO A 96 -0.89 -12.25 -35.20
C PRO A 96 -1.26 -13.73 -35.00
N GLY A 97 -2.38 -13.99 -34.33
CA GLY A 97 -2.85 -15.36 -34.03
C GLY A 97 -2.24 -16.01 -32.79
N SER A 98 -1.33 -15.33 -32.06
CA SER A 98 -0.92 -15.82 -30.76
C SER A 98 -2.06 -15.65 -29.74
N PRO A 99 -2.25 -16.62 -28.83
CA PRO A 99 -3.14 -16.41 -27.71
C PRO A 99 -2.61 -15.22 -26.89
N GLY A 100 -3.45 -14.20 -26.72
CA GLY A 100 -3.15 -13.09 -25.85
C GLY A 100 -2.90 -13.56 -24.41
N HIS A 101 -2.27 -12.73 -23.60
CA HIS A 101 -2.19 -13.00 -22.17
C HIS A 101 -3.60 -12.88 -21.58
N GLY A 102 -4.26 -14.03 -21.38
CA GLY A 102 -5.59 -14.11 -20.80
C GLY A 102 -5.61 -13.62 -19.35
N ARG A 103 -6.82 -13.56 -18.76
CA ARG A 103 -6.94 -13.37 -17.32
C ARG A 103 -6.17 -14.49 -16.61
N ARG A 104 -5.45 -14.11 -15.56
CA ARG A 104 -4.76 -15.09 -14.72
C ARG A 104 -5.78 -15.99 -14.06
N ASP A 105 -5.59 -17.30 -14.20
CA ASP A 105 -6.43 -18.30 -13.56
C ASP A 105 -6.08 -18.40 -12.07
N TYR A 106 -7.10 -18.27 -11.23
CA TYR A 106 -7.02 -18.34 -9.77
C TYR A 106 -7.83 -19.51 -9.19
N SER A 107 -8.31 -20.43 -10.03
CA SER A 107 -9.10 -21.60 -9.63
C SER A 107 -8.38 -22.54 -8.65
N THR A 108 -7.06 -22.43 -8.54
CA THR A 108 -6.23 -23.24 -7.63
C THR A 108 -6.05 -22.60 -6.26
N LEU A 109 -6.51 -21.36 -6.04
CA LEU A 109 -6.44 -20.72 -4.73
C LEU A 109 -7.42 -21.39 -3.76
N GLU A 110 -7.01 -21.48 -2.49
CA GLU A 110 -7.94 -21.83 -1.42
C GLU A 110 -9.11 -20.83 -1.43
N THR A 111 -10.32 -21.35 -1.54
CA THR A 111 -11.54 -20.56 -1.67
C THR A 111 -12.42 -20.81 -0.46
N VAL A 112 -12.80 -19.73 0.22
CA VAL A 112 -13.76 -19.76 1.32
C VAL A 112 -15.08 -19.20 0.80
N GLU A 113 -16.16 -19.97 0.94
CA GLU A 113 -17.50 -19.54 0.53
C GLU A 113 -18.08 -18.57 1.55
N VAL A 114 -18.49 -17.39 1.09
CA VAL A 114 -19.15 -16.36 1.91
C VAL A 114 -20.51 -16.09 1.30
N ILE A 115 -21.57 -16.50 2.02
CA ILE A 115 -22.95 -16.31 1.58
C ILE A 115 -23.43 -14.96 2.12
N HIS A 116 -23.75 -14.04 1.22
CA HIS A 116 -24.41 -12.79 1.53
C HIS A 116 -25.90 -12.96 1.25
N ASP A 117 -26.69 -13.17 2.30
CA ASP A 117 -28.13 -13.34 2.18
C ASP A 117 -28.89 -12.10 2.70
N VAL A 118 -30.07 -11.86 2.13
CA VAL A 118 -30.97 -10.76 2.53
C VAL A 118 -31.64 -11.14 3.85
N ALA A 119 -31.86 -10.20 4.77
CA ALA A 119 -32.54 -10.51 6.02
C ALA A 119 -33.98 -11.01 5.78
N GLU A 120 -34.48 -11.93 6.61
CA GLU A 120 -35.79 -12.59 6.37
C GLU A 120 -36.96 -11.60 6.30
N ASP A 121 -36.92 -10.54 7.11
CA ASP A 121 -37.92 -9.47 7.14
C ASP A 121 -37.87 -8.56 5.91
N GLU A 122 -36.71 -8.47 5.25
CA GLU A 122 -36.52 -7.76 3.99
C GLU A 122 -36.93 -8.60 2.77
N ARG A 123 -37.11 -9.93 2.92
CA ARG A 123 -37.59 -10.83 1.86
C ARG A 123 -39.09 -10.76 1.64
N ILE A 124 -39.70 -9.61 1.93
CA ILE A 124 -41.14 -9.37 1.77
C ILE A 124 -41.35 -8.21 0.81
N CYS A 125 -42.24 -8.38 -0.17
CA CYS A 125 -42.57 -7.33 -1.11
C CYS A 125 -43.21 -6.13 -0.38
N PRO A 126 -42.63 -4.92 -0.45
CA PRO A 126 -43.15 -3.77 0.28
C PRO A 126 -44.51 -3.27 -0.25
N GLY A 127 -44.90 -3.68 -1.46
CA GLY A 127 -46.17 -3.28 -2.07
C GLY A 127 -47.36 -4.17 -1.67
N CYS A 128 -47.17 -5.49 -1.60
CA CYS A 128 -48.26 -6.45 -1.38
C CYS A 128 -48.05 -7.38 -0.18
N GLY A 129 -46.88 -7.37 0.46
CA GLY A 129 -46.56 -8.21 1.61
C GLY A 129 -46.29 -9.68 1.29
N ALA A 130 -46.25 -10.08 0.01
CA ALA A 130 -45.92 -11.45 -0.37
C ALA A 130 -44.41 -11.71 -0.20
N PRO A 131 -44.00 -12.92 0.24
CA PRO A 131 -42.59 -13.27 0.34
C PRO A 131 -41.96 -13.39 -1.05
N TYR A 132 -40.70 -12.98 -1.18
CA TYR A 132 -39.88 -13.26 -2.35
C TYR A 132 -39.54 -14.75 -2.40
N ALA A 133 -39.67 -15.35 -3.58
CA ALA A 133 -39.22 -16.73 -3.83
C ALA A 133 -37.74 -16.73 -4.24
N ALA A 134 -37.00 -17.76 -3.82
CA ALA A 134 -35.62 -17.95 -4.23
C ALA A 134 -35.52 -18.07 -5.77
N PHE A 135 -34.63 -17.28 -6.38
CA PHE A 135 -34.42 -17.26 -7.84
C PHE A 135 -32.94 -17.05 -8.16
N GLY A 136 -32.22 -18.16 -8.33
CA GLY A 136 -30.81 -18.16 -8.72
C GLY A 136 -29.86 -17.54 -7.69
N GLU A 137 -28.62 -17.37 -8.11
CA GLU A 137 -27.55 -16.73 -7.34
C GLU A 137 -26.63 -15.94 -8.27
N GLU A 138 -26.07 -14.85 -7.76
CA GLU A 138 -25.02 -14.10 -8.44
C GLU A 138 -23.69 -14.38 -7.74
N THR A 139 -22.74 -14.96 -8.47
CA THR A 139 -21.42 -15.32 -7.92
C THR A 139 -20.38 -14.29 -8.32
N SER A 140 -19.63 -13.78 -7.35
CA SER A 140 -18.45 -12.96 -7.57
C SER A 140 -17.28 -13.48 -6.73
N TYR A 141 -16.05 -13.19 -7.18
CA TYR A 141 -14.83 -13.61 -6.48
C TYR A 141 -14.08 -12.38 -5.98
N GLN A 142 -13.75 -12.38 -4.70
CA GLN A 142 -12.79 -11.44 -4.10
C GLN A 142 -11.48 -12.17 -3.85
N ILE A 143 -10.36 -11.56 -4.26
CA ILE A 143 -9.02 -12.11 -4.04
C ILE A 143 -8.29 -11.19 -3.06
N ASP A 144 -8.05 -11.71 -1.87
CA ASP A 144 -7.30 -10.99 -0.83
C ASP A 144 -5.84 -11.45 -0.79
N TRP A 145 -4.93 -10.49 -0.68
CA TRP A 145 -3.51 -10.76 -0.46
C TRP A 145 -3.20 -10.77 1.04
N GLN A 146 -2.93 -11.95 1.60
CA GLN A 146 -2.59 -12.12 3.02
C GLN A 146 -1.10 -12.36 3.21
N VAL A 147 -0.44 -11.54 4.04
CA VAL A 147 0.98 -11.71 4.40
C VAL A 147 1.09 -12.15 5.85
N HIS A 148 1.60 -13.36 6.09
CA HIS A 148 1.91 -13.86 7.43
C HIS A 148 3.41 -13.77 7.70
N ILE A 149 3.80 -12.90 8.63
CA ILE A 149 5.18 -12.82 9.11
C ILE A 149 5.31 -13.70 10.34
N VAL A 150 6.04 -14.81 10.24
CA VAL A 150 6.24 -15.75 11.35
C VAL A 150 7.69 -15.68 11.84
N ARG A 151 7.88 -15.52 13.15
CA ARG A 151 9.20 -15.61 13.79
C ARG A 151 9.45 -17.03 14.25
N HIS A 152 10.38 -17.74 13.60
CA HIS A 152 10.82 -19.06 14.06
C HIS A 152 11.97 -18.93 15.07
N LEU A 153 11.69 -19.25 16.34
CA LEU A 153 12.72 -19.36 17.37
C LEU A 153 13.30 -20.77 17.36
N HIS A 154 14.44 -20.96 16.72
CA HIS A 154 15.16 -22.24 16.74
C HIS A 154 15.90 -22.42 18.07
N ARG A 155 15.30 -23.17 19.00
CA ARG A 155 16.00 -23.63 20.22
C ARG A 155 16.64 -24.98 19.93
N ARG A 156 17.97 -25.04 20.06
CA ARG A 156 18.76 -26.26 19.81
C ARG A 156 19.42 -26.70 21.10
N PRO A 157 18.84 -27.68 21.82
CA PRO A 157 19.47 -28.25 23.01
C PRO A 157 20.87 -28.76 22.65
N THR A 158 21.83 -28.40 23.49
CA THR A 158 23.22 -28.82 23.34
C THR A 158 23.51 -29.95 24.31
N TYR A 159 24.11 -31.04 23.82
CA TYR A 159 24.44 -32.20 24.64
C TYR A 159 25.95 -32.30 24.80
N ARG A 160 26.41 -32.50 26.03
CA ARG A 160 27.83 -32.73 26.33
C ARG A 160 28.09 -34.22 26.46
N ARG A 161 29.22 -34.70 25.94
CA ARG A 161 29.62 -36.09 26.16
C ARG A 161 29.91 -36.34 27.64
N THR A 162 29.58 -37.54 28.11
CA THR A 162 29.81 -37.98 29.50
C THR A 162 30.96 -39.00 29.62
N CYS A 163 31.55 -39.42 28.49
CA CYS A 163 32.66 -40.36 28.44
C CYS A 163 34.00 -39.68 28.17
N LYS A 164 35.11 -40.44 28.31
CA LYS A 164 36.48 -39.97 28.09
C LYS A 164 37.01 -40.14 26.66
N CYS A 165 36.18 -40.61 25.71
CA CYS A 165 36.61 -40.85 24.33
C CYS A 165 37.09 -39.56 23.63
N GLN A 166 38.10 -39.67 22.78
CA GLN A 166 38.68 -38.56 22.00
C GLN A 166 37.87 -38.27 20.72
N THR A 167 36.58 -37.99 20.88
CA THR A 167 35.67 -37.60 19.78
C THR A 167 35.15 -36.17 19.97
N ARG A 168 34.05 -35.77 19.33
CA ARG A 168 33.46 -34.43 19.52
C ARG A 168 32.88 -34.31 20.95
N GLY A 169 33.22 -33.24 21.67
CA GLY A 169 32.84 -33.06 23.08
C GLY A 169 31.40 -32.57 23.32
N MET A 170 30.79 -31.99 22.29
CA MET A 170 29.45 -31.40 22.35
C MET A 170 28.72 -31.66 21.02
N LEU A 171 27.42 -31.93 21.11
CA LEU A 171 26.53 -32.12 19.97
C LEU A 171 25.44 -31.04 19.99
N VAL A 172 25.17 -30.48 18.83
CA VAL A 172 24.09 -29.52 18.58
C VAL A 172 23.46 -29.89 17.24
N ALA A 173 22.14 -29.85 17.15
CA ALA A 173 21.43 -30.15 15.91
C ALA A 173 21.74 -29.10 14.81
N PRO A 174 21.78 -29.50 13.53
CA PRO A 174 21.82 -28.54 12.42
C PRO A 174 20.51 -27.75 12.32
N VAL A 175 20.53 -26.67 11.52
CA VAL A 175 19.34 -25.93 11.08
C VAL A 175 19.08 -26.29 9.64
#